data_AF-A0A2M8FLE7-F1
#
_entry.id   AF-A0A2M8FLE7-F1
#
_cell.length_a   1.000
_cell.length_b   1.000
_cell.length_c   1.000
_cell.angle_alpha   90.00
_cell.angle_beta   90.00
_cell.angle_gamma   90.00
#
_symmetry.space_group_name_H-M   'P 1'
#
loop_
_entity.id
_entity.type
_entity.pdbx_description
1 polymer ?
#
loop_
_entity_poly.entity_id
_entity_poly.type
_entity_poly.pdbx_seq_one_letter_code
_entity_poly.pdbx_strand_id
1 'polypeptide(L)'
;MQNQITTELLPIFDLLLHGRIGQKETNFFVEHCYKLAVGCAKHHLKKNPHLYYDSEVKAGDLAVDAVADLFSAGKGEPFAQVITSFKNWQPEITTEDEAAFFVNSLVMRKVHQQYQSALSFYDPFYTKILHAVDHLIKKENLVKDFYLGCCFVCKKKI
;
A
#
# COMPACT_ATOMS: atom_id res chain seq x y z
N MET A 1 18.95 -23.12 -21.98
CA MET A 1 19.22 -21.74 -21.54
C MET A 1 18.56 -21.55 -20.19
N GLN A 2 19.34 -21.35 -19.13
CA GLN A 2 18.80 -21.05 -17.80
C GLN A 2 18.34 -19.59 -17.79
N ASN A 3 17.03 -19.34 -17.79
CA ASN A 3 16.49 -18.01 -17.53
C ASN A 3 16.88 -17.63 -16.10
N GLN A 4 17.80 -16.67 -15.97
CA GLN A 4 18.11 -16.04 -14.68
C GLN A 4 16.84 -15.38 -14.15
N ILE A 5 16.54 -15.62 -12.88
CA ILE A 5 15.42 -14.97 -12.19
C ILE A 5 15.86 -13.53 -11.92
N THR A 6 15.05 -12.57 -12.37
CA THR A 6 15.27 -11.17 -12.00
C THR A 6 14.82 -10.97 -10.56
N THR A 7 15.75 -10.62 -9.66
CA THR A 7 15.47 -10.28 -8.25
C THR A 7 15.38 -8.77 -8.00
N GLU A 8 15.45 -7.99 -9.07
CA GLU A 8 15.34 -6.54 -9.11
C GLU A 8 13.92 -6.14 -9.51
N LEU A 9 13.40 -5.07 -8.93
CA LEU A 9 12.03 -4.58 -9.11
C LEU A 9 11.88 -3.81 -10.42
N LEU A 10 12.86 -3.00 -10.81
CA LEU A 10 12.77 -2.19 -12.03
C LEU A 10 12.60 -3.05 -13.29
N PRO A 11 13.36 -4.14 -13.51
CA PRO A 11 13.13 -5.00 -14.67
C PRO A 11 11.80 -5.78 -14.58
N ILE A 12 11.28 -6.05 -13.38
CA ILE A 12 9.93 -6.60 -13.22
C ILE A 12 8.88 -5.62 -13.73
N PHE A 13 9.04 -4.33 -13.46
CA PHE A 13 8.14 -3.31 -14.02
C PHE A 13 8.23 -3.23 -15.55
N ASP A 14 9.41 -3.36 -16.14
CA ASP A 14 9.53 -3.47 -17.61
C ASP A 14 8.73 -4.68 -18.15
N LEU A 15 8.85 -5.84 -17.50
CA LEU A 15 8.10 -7.03 -17.89
C LEU A 15 6.58 -6.85 -17.73
N LEU A 16 6.14 -6.21 -16.65
CA LEU A 16 4.72 -5.87 -16.41
C LEU A 16 4.17 -4.93 -17.48
N LEU A 17 4.91 -3.86 -17.81
CA LEU A 17 4.49 -2.84 -18.77
C LEU A 17 4.29 -3.41 -20.17
N HIS A 18 5.07 -4.43 -20.53
CA HIS A 18 5.02 -5.09 -21.84
C HIS A 18 4.18 -6.38 -21.85
N GLY A 19 3.54 -6.75 -20.74
CA GLY A 19 2.75 -7.99 -20.63
C GLY A 19 3.57 -9.27 -20.79
N ARG A 20 4.88 -9.21 -20.48
CA ARG A 20 5.84 -10.32 -20.64
C ARG A 20 6.21 -10.98 -19.31
N ILE A 21 5.57 -10.60 -18.21
CA ILE A 21 5.89 -11.15 -16.89
C ILE A 21 5.57 -12.64 -16.83
N GLY A 22 6.54 -13.44 -16.39
CA GLY A 22 6.37 -14.87 -16.15
C GLY A 22 5.85 -15.17 -14.74
N GLN A 23 5.51 -16.43 -14.51
CA GLN A 23 5.06 -16.89 -13.19
C GLN A 23 6.13 -16.69 -12.10
N LYS A 24 7.41 -16.87 -12.45
CA LYS A 24 8.51 -16.77 -11.48
C LYS A 24 8.68 -15.34 -10.98
N GLU A 25 8.70 -14.38 -11.90
CA GLU A 25 8.80 -12.95 -11.62
C GLU A 25 7.56 -12.46 -10.88
N THR A 26 6.38 -12.97 -11.26
CA THR A 26 5.13 -12.71 -10.53
C THR A 26 5.21 -13.18 -9.08
N ASN A 27 5.62 -14.43 -8.84
CA ASN A 27 5.75 -14.99 -7.49
C ASN A 27 6.73 -14.18 -6.66
N PHE A 28 7.89 -13.84 -7.23
CA PHE A 28 8.88 -13.01 -6.56
C PHE A 28 8.28 -11.65 -6.17
N PHE A 29 7.59 -10.98 -7.08
CA PHE A 29 7.04 -9.65 -6.83
C PHE A 29 5.93 -9.67 -5.77
N VAL A 30 5.04 -10.67 -5.82
CA VAL A 30 4.00 -10.88 -4.81
C VAL A 30 4.63 -11.15 -3.44
N GLU A 31 5.62 -12.05 -3.38
CA GLU A 31 6.31 -12.38 -2.13
C GLU A 31 7.06 -11.18 -1.55
N HIS A 32 7.70 -10.38 -2.41
CA HIS A 32 8.39 -9.14 -2.03
C HIS A 32 7.41 -8.15 -1.39
N CYS A 33 6.28 -7.86 -2.07
CA CYS A 33 5.24 -6.98 -1.55
C CYS A 33 4.66 -7.49 -0.23
N TYR A 34 4.39 -8.80 -0.13
CA TYR A 34 3.88 -9.42 1.10
C TYR A 34 4.86 -9.28 2.28
N LYS A 35 6.15 -9.55 2.07
CA LYS A 35 7.19 -9.40 3.12
C LYS A 35 7.28 -7.96 3.63
N LEU A 36 7.26 -6.98 2.73
CA LEU A 36 7.20 -5.55 3.10
C LEU A 36 5.93 -5.25 3.90
N ALA A 37 4.78 -5.75 3.44
CA ALA A 37 3.49 -5.51 4.08
C ALA A 37 3.45 -6.06 5.50
N VAL A 38 3.94 -7.28 5.73
CA VAL A 38 4.03 -7.89 7.07
C VAL A 38 4.91 -7.06 7.99
N GLY A 39 6.05 -6.57 7.51
CA GLY A 39 6.95 -5.70 8.28
C GLY A 39 6.25 -4.42 8.72
N CYS A 40 5.57 -3.75 7.78
CA CYS A 40 4.80 -2.54 8.04
C CYS A 40 3.63 -2.79 9.00
N ALA A 41 2.88 -3.87 8.80
CA ALA A 41 1.74 -4.25 9.65
C ALA A 41 2.18 -4.50 11.10
N LYS A 42 3.27 -5.25 11.32
CA LYS A 42 3.86 -5.46 12.65
C LYS A 42 4.23 -4.15 13.33
N HIS A 43 4.79 -3.20 12.57
CA HIS A 43 5.13 -1.88 13.12
C HIS A 43 3.90 -1.10 13.58
N HIS A 44 2.84 -1.07 12.77
CA HIS A 44 1.58 -0.40 13.14
C HIS A 44 0.89 -1.04 14.35
N LEU A 45 0.83 -2.38 14.40
CA LEU A 45 0.21 -3.10 15.50
C LEU A 45 1.00 -2.92 16.81
N LYS A 46 2.34 -2.93 16.78
CA LYS A 46 3.17 -2.65 17.96
C LYS A 46 2.90 -1.27 18.57
N LYS A 47 2.58 -0.27 17.74
CA LYS A 47 2.26 1.08 18.21
C LYS A 47 0.88 1.17 18.88
N ASN A 48 0.00 0.20 18.66
CA ASN A 48 -1.38 0.20 19.14
C ASN A 48 -1.70 -1.14 19.79
N PRO A 49 -1.17 -1.40 21.00
CA PRO A 49 -1.22 -2.70 21.64
C PRO A 49 -2.65 -3.23 21.86
N HIS A 50 -3.65 -2.36 21.98
CA HIS A 50 -5.05 -2.77 22.06
C HIS A 50 -5.51 -3.59 20.85
N LEU A 51 -5.05 -3.25 19.64
CA LEU A 51 -5.31 -4.09 18.46
C LEU A 51 -4.45 -5.36 18.45
N TYR A 52 -3.22 -5.29 18.97
CA TYR A 52 -2.27 -6.41 18.93
C TYR A 52 -2.58 -7.52 19.94
N TYR A 53 -3.11 -7.17 21.12
CA TYR A 53 -3.34 -8.12 22.21
C TYR A 53 -4.79 -8.61 22.32
N ASP A 54 -5.75 -7.79 21.88
CA ASP A 54 -7.19 -8.07 22.08
C ASP A 54 -7.90 -8.59 20.81
N SER A 55 -7.21 -8.64 19.67
CA SER A 55 -7.82 -9.06 18.40
C SER A 55 -7.09 -10.22 17.73
N GLU A 56 -7.86 -11.07 17.06
CA GLU A 56 -7.38 -12.15 16.17
C GLU A 56 -6.58 -11.63 14.95
N VAL A 57 -6.42 -10.30 14.80
CA VAL A 57 -5.75 -9.69 13.65
C VAL A 57 -4.25 -9.96 13.71
N LYS A 58 -3.82 -10.98 12.97
CA LYS A 58 -2.41 -11.24 12.77
C LYS A 58 -1.88 -10.26 11.72
N ALA A 59 -0.63 -9.83 11.91
CA ALA A 59 0.05 -8.99 10.92
C ALA A 59 0.10 -9.63 9.52
N GLY A 60 0.06 -10.97 9.45
CA GLY A 60 -0.05 -11.72 8.19
C GLY A 60 -1.38 -11.49 7.49
N ASP A 61 -2.50 -11.62 8.21
CA ASP A 61 -3.84 -11.45 7.65
C ASP A 61 -4.04 -10.02 7.15
N LEU A 62 -3.64 -9.03 7.96
CA LEU A 62 -3.67 -7.62 7.56
C LEU A 62 -2.79 -7.34 6.34
N ALA A 63 -1.62 -7.99 6.24
CA ALA A 63 -0.72 -7.85 5.09
C ALA A 63 -1.31 -8.47 3.82
N VAL A 64 -1.92 -9.65 3.92
CA VAL A 64 -2.60 -10.32 2.78
C VAL A 64 -3.70 -9.42 2.24
N ASP A 65 -4.63 -8.98 3.11
CA ASP A 65 -5.74 -8.12 2.70
C ASP A 65 -5.25 -6.82 2.07
N ALA A 66 -4.19 -6.22 2.63
CA ALA A 66 -3.65 -4.97 2.11
C ALA A 66 -3.11 -5.09 0.68
N VAL A 67 -2.38 -6.18 0.37
CA VAL A 67 -1.70 -6.32 -0.93
C VAL A 67 -2.50 -7.13 -1.95
N ALA A 68 -3.51 -7.89 -1.56
CA ALA A 68 -4.32 -8.70 -2.48
C ALA A 68 -4.91 -7.86 -3.63
N ASP A 69 -5.41 -6.67 -3.31
CA ASP A 69 -5.98 -5.73 -4.29
C ASP A 69 -4.96 -5.25 -5.34
N LEU A 70 -3.66 -5.22 -5.01
CA LEU A 70 -2.62 -4.82 -5.97
C LEU A 70 -2.48 -5.82 -7.13
N PHE A 71 -2.80 -7.08 -6.84
CA PHE A 71 -2.65 -8.21 -7.76
C PHE A 71 -3.98 -8.70 -8.33
N SER A 72 -5.08 -8.13 -7.85
CA SER A 72 -6.42 -8.43 -8.34
C SER A 72 -6.57 -7.93 -9.78
N ALA A 73 -7.24 -8.72 -10.62
CA ALA A 73 -7.59 -8.31 -11.97
C ALA A 73 -8.71 -7.26 -11.92
N GLY A 74 -8.35 -5.98 -11.92
CA GLY A 74 -9.31 -4.93 -12.24
C GLY A 74 -9.70 -5.04 -13.71
N LYS A 75 -10.98 -4.86 -14.07
CA LYS A 75 -11.49 -4.84 -15.48
C LYS A 75 -10.86 -5.89 -16.44
N GLY A 76 -10.43 -7.05 -15.95
CA GLY A 76 -9.84 -8.12 -16.77
C GLY A 76 -8.32 -8.07 -16.98
N GLU A 77 -7.60 -7.06 -16.50
CA GLU A 77 -6.13 -6.97 -16.61
C GLU A 77 -5.45 -7.18 -15.25
N PRO A 78 -4.66 -8.26 -15.09
CA PRO A 78 -3.80 -8.46 -13.93
C PRO A 78 -2.87 -7.26 -13.72
N PHE A 79 -2.64 -6.85 -12.47
CA PHE A 79 -1.72 -5.77 -12.09
C PHE A 79 -2.10 -4.36 -12.60
N ALA A 80 -3.30 -4.14 -13.14
CA ALA A 80 -3.71 -2.85 -13.69
C ALA A 80 -3.50 -1.68 -12.71
N GLN A 81 -3.78 -1.89 -11.42
CA GLN A 81 -3.56 -0.87 -10.38
C GLN A 81 -2.07 -0.52 -10.22
N VAL A 82 -1.21 -1.53 -10.19
CA VAL A 82 0.24 -1.38 -10.04
C VAL A 82 0.83 -0.69 -11.26
N ILE A 83 0.47 -1.15 -12.46
CA ILE A 83 0.92 -0.58 -13.74
C ILE A 83 0.51 0.89 -13.86
N THR A 84 -0.75 1.20 -13.56
CA THR A 84 -1.26 2.58 -13.60
C THR A 84 -0.54 3.47 -12.59
N SER A 85 -0.28 2.96 -11.38
CA SER A 85 0.42 3.71 -10.35
C SER A 85 1.88 3.97 -10.72
N PHE A 86 2.54 3.01 -11.35
CA PHE A 86 3.93 3.14 -11.82
C PHE A 86 4.04 4.18 -12.94
N LYS A 87 3.19 4.09 -13.96
CA LYS A 87 3.16 5.05 -15.10
C LYS A 87 2.89 6.50 -14.67
N ASN A 88 2.08 6.68 -13.63
CA ASN A 88 1.70 7.99 -13.13
C ASN A 88 2.62 8.51 -12.01
N TRP A 89 3.64 7.76 -11.63
CA TRP A 89 4.58 8.20 -10.60
C TRP A 89 5.43 9.36 -11.11
N GLN A 90 5.70 10.32 -10.22
CA GLN A 90 6.48 11.51 -10.53
C GLN A 90 7.48 11.78 -9.41
N PRO A 91 8.79 11.93 -9.71
CA PRO A 91 9.42 11.85 -11.05
C PRO A 91 9.38 10.43 -11.64
N GLU A 92 9.65 10.29 -12.94
CA GLU A 92 9.74 8.97 -13.59
C GLU A 92 10.77 8.08 -12.88
N ILE A 93 10.45 6.79 -12.74
CA ILE A 93 11.30 5.81 -12.08
C ILE A 93 12.31 5.27 -13.10
N THR A 94 13.59 5.54 -12.88
CA THR A 94 14.67 5.20 -13.81
C THR A 94 15.74 4.31 -13.18
N THR A 95 15.73 4.17 -11.86
CA THR A 95 16.71 3.37 -11.10
C THR A 95 16.05 2.33 -10.22
N GLU A 96 16.82 1.30 -9.84
CA GLU A 96 16.35 0.22 -8.95
C GLU A 96 15.96 0.75 -7.56
N ASP A 97 16.73 1.70 -7.02
CA ASP A 97 16.43 2.33 -5.73
C ASP A 97 15.10 3.10 -5.77
N GLU A 98 14.82 3.80 -6.87
CA GLU A 98 13.54 4.49 -7.08
C GLU A 98 12.38 3.49 -7.21
N ALA A 99 12.59 2.35 -7.89
CA ALA A 99 11.60 1.29 -7.99
C ALA A 99 11.30 0.65 -6.63
N ALA A 100 12.34 0.39 -5.83
CA ALA A 100 12.20 -0.10 -4.46
C ALA A 100 11.45 0.91 -3.58
N PHE A 101 11.79 2.19 -3.68
CA PHE A 101 11.09 3.25 -2.96
C PHE A 101 9.61 3.35 -3.37
N PHE A 102 9.31 3.26 -4.66
CA PHE A 102 7.95 3.23 -5.19
C PHE A 102 7.15 2.06 -4.61
N VAL A 103 7.68 0.84 -4.71
CA VAL A 103 7.01 -0.37 -4.20
C VAL A 103 6.78 -0.27 -2.71
N ASN A 104 7.80 0.15 -1.94
CA ASN A 104 7.67 0.35 -0.51
C ASN A 104 6.57 1.38 -0.19
N SER A 105 6.55 2.51 -0.88
CA SER A 105 5.53 3.56 -0.70
C SER A 105 4.12 3.06 -1.03
N LEU A 106 3.97 2.29 -2.12
CA LEU A 106 2.71 1.70 -2.53
C LEU A 106 2.19 0.70 -1.48
N VAL A 107 3.05 -0.21 -1.02
CA VAL A 107 2.71 -1.23 -0.03
C VAL A 107 2.40 -0.59 1.33
N MET A 108 3.21 0.34 1.80
CA MET A 108 2.96 1.04 3.06
C MET A 108 1.61 1.76 3.06
N ARG A 109 1.25 2.43 1.95
CA ARG A 109 -0.05 3.08 1.81
C ARG A 109 -1.21 2.09 1.91
N LYS A 110 -1.10 0.92 1.27
CA LYS A 110 -2.12 -0.12 1.34
C LYS A 110 -2.26 -0.72 2.74
N VAL A 111 -1.16 -1.02 3.39
CA VAL A 111 -1.15 -1.50 4.79
C VAL A 111 -1.77 -0.47 5.71
N HIS A 112 -1.44 0.81 5.54
CA HIS A 112 -2.01 1.88 6.33
C HIS A 112 -3.54 1.97 6.18
N GLN A 113 -4.04 1.87 4.95
CA GLN A 113 -5.48 1.84 4.67
C GLN A 113 -6.17 0.66 5.37
N GLN A 114 -5.62 -0.55 5.22
CA GLN A 114 -6.21 -1.74 5.84
C GLN A 114 -6.14 -1.68 7.37
N TYR A 115 -5.04 -1.15 7.91
CA TYR A 115 -4.88 -0.91 9.34
C TYR A 115 -5.90 0.09 9.88
N GLN A 116 -6.16 1.19 9.18
CA GLN A 116 -7.19 2.15 9.56
C GLN A 116 -8.60 1.54 9.53
N SER A 117 -8.89 0.70 8.53
CA SER A 117 -10.16 -0.05 8.46
C SER A 117 -10.32 -0.99 9.64
N ALA A 118 -9.28 -1.76 9.97
CA ALA A 118 -9.29 -2.64 11.14
C ALA A 118 -9.48 -1.83 12.44
N LEU A 119 -8.73 -0.76 12.64
CA LEU A 119 -8.88 0.10 13.81
C LEU A 119 -10.30 0.67 13.93
N SER A 120 -10.91 1.08 12.81
CA SER A 120 -12.28 1.59 12.79
C SER A 120 -13.33 0.54 13.18
N PHE A 121 -13.08 -0.73 12.83
CA PHE A 121 -13.94 -1.84 13.18
C PHE A 121 -13.87 -2.18 14.68
N TYR A 122 -12.66 -2.23 15.25
CA TYR A 122 -12.46 -2.61 16.66
C TYR A 122 -12.67 -1.47 17.65
N ASP A 123 -12.48 -0.21 17.24
CA ASP A 123 -12.62 0.96 18.11
C ASP A 123 -13.72 1.92 17.60
N PRO A 124 -14.96 1.79 18.12
CA PRO A 124 -16.05 2.71 17.79
C PRO A 124 -15.80 4.17 18.19
N PHE A 125 -14.95 4.43 19.20
CA PHE A 125 -14.60 5.77 19.63
C PHE A 125 -13.66 6.44 18.62
N TYR A 126 -12.63 5.71 18.16
CA TYR A 126 -11.79 6.13 17.05
C TYR A 126 -12.62 6.50 15.82
N THR A 127 -13.57 5.64 15.43
CA THR A 127 -14.45 5.89 14.28
C THR A 127 -15.28 7.16 14.44
N LYS A 128 -15.84 7.41 15.63
CA LYS A 128 -16.58 8.66 15.92
C LYS A 128 -15.69 9.90 15.80
N ILE A 129 -14.46 9.85 16.32
CA ILE A 129 -13.50 10.95 16.17
C ILE A 129 -13.19 11.20 14.70
N LEU A 130 -12.90 10.14 13.94
CA LEU A 130 -12.58 10.26 12.52
C LEU A 130 -13.74 10.90 11.74
N HIS A 131 -14.97 10.50 12.00
CA HIS A 131 -16.16 11.11 11.39
C HIS A 131 -16.34 12.58 11.76
N ALA A 132 -16.08 12.95 13.03
CA ALA A 132 -16.14 14.34 13.45
C ALA A 132 -15.08 15.20 12.74
N VAL A 133 -13.86 14.68 12.59
CA VAL A 133 -12.78 15.33 11.83
C VAL A 133 -13.16 15.46 10.35
N ASP A 134 -13.68 14.40 9.73
CA ASP A 134 -14.10 14.43 8.32
C ASP A 134 -15.24 15.42 8.06
N HIS A 135 -16.17 15.53 9.01
CA HIS A 135 -17.23 16.53 8.98
C HIS A 135 -16.65 17.95 9.03
N LEU A 136 -15.68 18.22 9.90
CA LEU A 136 -14.99 19.52 9.97
C LEU A 136 -14.22 19.84 8.69
N ILE A 137 -13.51 18.87 8.11
CA ILE A 137 -12.77 19.03 6.85
C ILE A 137 -13.72 19.49 5.74
N LYS A 138 -14.88 18.82 5.61
CA LYS A 138 -15.90 19.19 4.61
C LYS A 138 -16.49 20.57 4.89
N LYS A 139 -16.86 20.84 6.13
CA LYS A 139 -17.48 22.11 6.54
C LYS A 139 -16.56 23.30 6.27
N GLU A 140 -15.26 23.17 6.56
CA GLU A 140 -14.27 24.24 6.46
C GLU A 140 -13.51 24.24 5.12
N ASN A 141 -13.94 23.42 4.14
CA ASN A 141 -13.31 23.28 2.82
C ASN A 141 -11.80 23.00 2.88
N LEU A 142 -11.40 22.13 3.81
CA LEU A 142 -10.02 21.67 4.00
C LEU A 142 -9.73 20.44 3.14
N VAL A 143 -8.45 20.09 3.00
CA VAL A 143 -7.98 18.90 2.28
C VAL A 143 -7.06 18.06 3.16
N LYS A 144 -7.10 16.73 2.99
CA LYS A 144 -6.10 15.82 3.56
C LYS A 144 -4.93 15.74 2.60
N ASP A 145 -3.73 15.96 3.10
CA ASP A 145 -2.49 15.81 2.34
C ASP A 145 -1.54 14.86 3.07
N PHE A 146 -0.76 14.09 2.33
CA PHE A 146 0.14 13.08 2.90
C PHE A 146 1.59 13.52 2.69
N TYR A 147 2.33 13.68 3.78
CA TYR A 147 3.75 14.01 3.75
C TYR A 147 4.52 13.10 4.70
N LEU A 148 5.55 12.40 4.17
CA LEU A 148 6.39 11.44 4.91
C LEU A 148 5.59 10.40 5.71
N GLY A 149 4.48 9.90 5.13
CA GLY A 149 3.63 8.89 5.77
C GLY A 149 2.71 9.43 6.87
N CYS A 150 2.71 10.74 7.12
CA CYS A 150 1.77 11.41 8.01
C CYS A 150 0.67 12.10 7.19
N CYS A 151 -0.58 11.96 7.64
CA CYS A 151 -1.72 12.66 7.07
C CYS A 151 -1.92 13.99 7.80
N PHE A 152 -1.91 15.09 7.04
CA PHE A 152 -2.15 16.43 7.54
C PHE A 152 -3.48 16.96 7.01
N VAL A 153 -4.16 17.77 7.81
CA VAL A 153 -5.35 18.50 7.39
C VAL A 153 -4.93 19.94 7.10
N CYS A 154 -5.01 20.33 5.83
CA CYS A 154 -4.46 21.59 5.30
C CYS A 154 -5.55 22.43 4.64
N LYS A 155 -5.33 23.74 4.54
CA LYS A 155 -6.15 24.60 3.67
C LYS A 155 -5.92 24.21 2.22
N LYS A 156 -6.99 24.21 1.41
CA LYS A 156 -6.89 24.00 -0.03
C LYS A 156 -5.99 25.08 -0.65
N LYS A 157 -4.94 24.68 -1.37
CA LYS A 157 -4.13 25.63 -2.16
C LYS A 157 -5.03 26.19 -3.26
N ILE A 158 -5.15 27.52 -3.30
CA ILE A 158 -5.86 28.28 -4.35
C ILE A 158 -5.04 28.19 -5.63
#